data_AF-A0A6U2N7S2-F1
#
_entry.id   AF-A0A6U2N7S2-F1
#
_cell.length_a   1.000
_cell.length_b   1.000
_cell.length_c   1.000
_cell.angle_alpha   90.00
_cell.angle_beta   90.00
_cell.angle_gamma   90.00
#
_symmetry.space_group_name_H-M   'P 1'
#
loop_
_entity.id
_entity.type
_entity.pdbx_description
1 polymer ?
#
loop_
_entity_poly.entity_id
_entity_poly.type
_entity_poly.pdbx_seq_one_letter_code
_entity_poly.pdbx_strand_id
1 'polypeptide(L)'
;YMLKNVGVPVKNVNTKAPFKIIISYHSSEHRVVMFGPQYNALRNAFPEHEVEIIKLRMKDYSIEEQVRMVSEANIYITADGGGSVSGMFLPAGASMIVYYNDVGGLRRNRQVYTPAMLDWDTHNNFSHMRVHWFPLGKRRGRSASNRDSESSLATLIALVKHELELMSMN
;
A
#
# COMPACT_ATOMS: atom_id res chain seq x y z
N TYR A 1 7.38 20.24 2.04
CA TYR A 1 6.90 21.46 1.34
C TYR A 1 5.64 21.25 0.53
N MET A 2 5.50 20.16 -0.24
CA MET A 2 4.32 19.91 -1.08
C MET A 2 2.99 19.90 -0.31
N LEU A 3 2.90 19.16 0.80
CA LEU A 3 1.71 19.12 1.66
C LEU A 3 1.32 20.50 2.21
N LYS A 4 2.32 21.29 2.65
CA LYS A 4 2.12 22.65 3.16
C LYS A 4 1.48 23.57 2.10
N ASN A 5 1.84 23.41 0.83
CA ASN A 5 1.31 24.22 -0.27
C ASN A 5 -0.16 23.90 -0.60
N VAL A 6 -0.65 22.71 -0.22
CA VAL A 6 -2.05 22.30 -0.38
C VAL A 6 -2.83 22.37 0.93
N GLY A 7 -2.33 23.10 1.93
CA GLY A 7 -3.01 23.27 3.22
C GLY A 7 -3.03 22.03 4.12
N VAL A 8 -2.25 20.99 3.79
CA VAL A 8 -2.13 19.77 4.58
C VAL A 8 -0.95 19.90 5.56
N PRO A 9 -1.19 19.78 6.88
CA PRO A 9 -0.11 19.84 7.87
C PRO A 9 0.93 18.74 7.63
N VAL A 10 2.21 19.12 7.58
CA VAL A 10 3.30 18.15 7.57
C VAL A 10 3.47 17.63 8.99
N LYS A 11 3.19 16.35 9.21
CA LYS A 11 3.36 15.66 10.49
C LYS A 11 4.34 14.49 10.31
N ASN A 12 5.00 14.12 11.40
CA ASN A 12 5.65 12.81 11.47
C ASN A 12 4.59 11.72 11.58
N VAL A 13 4.98 10.48 11.29
CA VAL A 13 4.11 9.32 11.48
C VAL A 13 3.58 9.27 12.92
N ASN A 14 2.33 8.85 13.09
CA ASN A 14 1.75 8.68 14.42
C ASN A 14 2.42 7.50 15.13
N THR A 15 3.00 7.71 16.32
CA THR A 15 3.71 6.66 17.07
C THR A 15 2.84 6.01 18.14
N LYS A 16 1.58 6.43 18.28
CA LYS A 16 0.64 5.92 19.28
C LYS A 16 -0.60 5.31 18.64
N ALA A 17 -1.12 4.25 19.26
CA ALA A 17 -2.38 3.65 18.86
C ALA A 17 -3.55 4.66 18.95
N PRO A 18 -4.59 4.52 18.10
CA PRO A 18 -4.66 3.55 17.01
C PRO A 18 -3.78 3.93 15.82
N PHE A 19 -3.08 2.94 15.26
CA PHE A 19 -2.31 3.10 14.02
C PHE A 19 -3.24 3.02 12.80
N LYS A 20 -3.08 3.92 11.82
CA LYS A 20 -3.95 3.99 10.65
C LYS A 20 -3.35 3.25 9.46
N ILE A 21 -4.01 2.18 9.01
CA ILE A 21 -3.66 1.45 7.79
C ILE A 21 -4.68 1.78 6.70
N ILE A 22 -4.21 2.30 5.57
CA ILE A 22 -5.05 2.55 4.40
C ILE A 22 -4.77 1.49 3.33
N ILE A 23 -5.83 0.85 2.83
CA ILE A 23 -5.78 -0.08 1.70
C ILE A 23 -6.48 0.53 0.50
N SER A 24 -5.70 0.97 -0.49
CA SER A 24 -6.20 1.43 -1.79
C SER A 24 -6.39 0.25 -2.73
N TYR A 25 -7.65 -0.07 -3.07
CA TYR A 25 -7.97 -1.25 -3.89
C TYR A 25 -8.39 -0.91 -5.33
N HIS A 26 -8.50 0.37 -5.66
CA HIS A 26 -9.01 0.80 -6.95
C HIS A 26 -8.65 2.25 -7.27
N SER A 27 -7.71 2.46 -8.20
CA SER A 27 -7.33 3.79 -8.72
C SER A 27 -7.76 4.05 -10.16
N SER A 28 -8.11 3.03 -10.96
CA SER A 28 -8.67 3.19 -12.31
C SER A 28 -9.54 2.00 -12.74
N GLU A 29 -10.42 2.20 -13.73
CA GLU A 29 -11.47 1.24 -14.13
C GLU A 29 -10.95 -0.08 -14.73
N HIS A 30 -9.69 -0.12 -15.16
CA HIS A 30 -9.12 -1.28 -15.85
C HIS A 30 -8.15 -2.11 -14.98
N ARG A 31 -7.90 -1.70 -13.72
CA ARG A 31 -6.94 -2.37 -12.83
C ARG A 31 -7.54 -2.54 -11.42
N VAL A 32 -8.48 -3.46 -11.29
CA VAL A 32 -9.05 -3.80 -9.98
C VAL A 32 -8.24 -4.88 -9.33
N VAL A 33 -7.59 -4.52 -8.22
CA VAL A 33 -6.92 -5.47 -7.36
C VAL A 33 -7.81 -5.71 -6.15
N MET A 34 -8.38 -6.91 -6.05
CA MET A 34 -9.24 -7.26 -4.93
C MET A 34 -8.38 -7.50 -3.69
N PHE A 35 -8.49 -6.61 -2.70
CA PHE A 35 -7.82 -6.75 -1.41
C PHE A 35 -8.75 -7.32 -0.32
N GLY A 36 -9.81 -8.04 -0.70
CA GLY A 36 -10.76 -8.62 0.26
C GLY A 36 -10.08 -9.53 1.29
N PRO A 37 -9.33 -10.54 0.85
CA PRO A 37 -8.61 -11.45 1.76
C PRO A 37 -7.60 -10.73 2.65
N GLN A 38 -6.83 -9.77 2.11
CA GLN A 38 -5.84 -8.99 2.87
C GLN A 38 -6.52 -8.09 3.91
N TYR A 39 -7.60 -7.41 3.54
CA TYR A 39 -8.39 -6.59 4.47
C TYR A 39 -8.94 -7.43 5.62
N ASN A 40 -9.54 -8.58 5.32
CA ASN A 40 -10.10 -9.48 6.33
C ASN A 40 -9.00 -10.06 7.23
N ALA A 41 -7.87 -10.49 6.64
CA ALA A 41 -6.74 -11.03 7.40
C ALA A 41 -6.17 -10.01 8.39
N LEU A 42 -5.98 -8.76 7.95
CA LEU A 42 -5.51 -7.68 8.82
C LEU A 42 -6.54 -7.35 9.90
N ARG A 43 -7.83 -7.22 9.54
CA ARG A 43 -8.88 -6.92 10.52
C ARG A 43 -9.01 -8.00 11.60
N ASN A 44 -8.80 -9.26 11.23
CA ASN A 44 -8.85 -10.37 12.18
C ASN A 44 -7.57 -10.46 13.04
N ALA A 45 -6.44 -9.98 12.54
CA ALA A 45 -5.14 -10.07 13.22
C ALA A 45 -4.90 -8.93 14.23
N PHE A 46 -5.53 -7.77 14.05
CA PHE A 46 -5.28 -6.58 14.86
C PHE A 46 -6.58 -6.06 15.51
N PRO A 47 -6.59 -5.82 16.84
CA PRO A 47 -7.72 -5.20 17.52
C PRO A 47 -8.00 -3.78 17.02
N GLU A 48 -9.28 -3.39 16.92
CA GLU A 48 -9.69 -2.06 16.40
C GLU A 48 -9.17 -0.88 17.25
N HIS A 49 -8.87 -1.10 18.54
CA HIS A 49 -8.30 -0.07 19.41
C HIS A 49 -6.78 0.11 19.21
N GLU A 50 -6.11 -0.85 18.58
CA GLU A 50 -4.67 -0.78 18.26
C GLU A 50 -4.46 -0.31 16.83
N VAL A 51 -5.31 -0.76 15.89
CA VAL A 51 -5.15 -0.52 14.46
C VAL A 51 -6.50 -0.22 13.80
N GLU A 52 -6.58 0.95 13.17
CA GLU A 52 -7.69 1.34 12.29
C GLU A 52 -7.35 0.95 10.85
N ILE A 53 -8.13 0.04 10.26
CA ILE A 53 -7.93 -0.41 8.87
C ILE A 53 -9.02 0.16 7.97
N ILE A 54 -8.64 1.08 7.09
CA ILE A 54 -9.53 1.77 6.18
C ILE A 54 -9.31 1.26 4.76
N LYS A 55 -10.38 0.77 4.13
CA LYS A 55 -10.34 0.31 2.74
C LYS A 55 -11.00 1.36 1.83
N LEU A 56 -10.23 1.91 0.90
CA LEU A 56 -10.63 3.05 0.08
C LEU A 56 -10.52 2.78 -1.42
N ARG A 57 -11.50 3.29 -2.17
CA ARG A 57 -11.43 3.43 -3.62
C ARG A 57 -11.01 4.86 -3.92
N MET A 58 -9.73 5.06 -4.20
CA MET A 58 -9.16 6.41 -4.33
C MET A 58 -9.86 7.26 -5.40
N LYS A 59 -10.38 6.64 -6.47
CA LYS A 59 -11.12 7.37 -7.52
C LYS A 59 -12.43 8.03 -7.04
N ASP A 60 -12.94 7.67 -5.87
CA ASP A 60 -14.18 8.24 -5.32
C ASP A 60 -13.91 9.56 -4.57
N TYR A 61 -12.64 9.96 -4.44
CA TYR A 61 -12.20 11.12 -3.67
C TYR A 61 -11.47 12.14 -4.55
N SER A 62 -11.62 13.41 -4.22
CA SER A 62 -10.81 14.48 -4.79
C SER A 62 -9.33 14.27 -4.48
N ILE A 63 -8.45 14.92 -5.24
CA ILE A 63 -7.00 14.84 -5.00
C ILE A 63 -6.64 15.36 -3.60
N GLU A 64 -7.29 16.43 -3.12
CA GLU A 64 -7.06 16.94 -1.77
C GLU A 64 -7.41 15.89 -0.70
N GLU A 65 -8.55 15.23 -0.83
CA GLU A 65 -8.96 14.16 0.09
C GLU A 65 -8.00 12.97 0.03
N GLN A 66 -7.57 12.54 -1.17
CA GLN A 66 -6.58 11.46 -1.32
C GLN A 66 -5.27 11.80 -0.61
N VAL A 67 -4.77 13.02 -0.81
CA VAL A 67 -3.53 13.51 -0.17
C VAL A 67 -3.71 13.53 1.35
N ARG A 68 -4.82 14.09 1.85
CA ARG A 68 -5.11 14.17 3.29
C ARG A 68 -5.16 12.78 3.91
N MET A 69 -5.91 11.85 3.32
CA MET A 69 -6.03 10.49 3.83
C MET A 69 -4.68 9.79 3.88
N VAL A 70 -3.89 9.83 2.80
CA VAL A 70 -2.56 9.18 2.79
C VAL A 70 -1.58 9.86 3.75
N SER A 71 -1.64 11.18 3.92
CA SER A 71 -0.76 11.92 4.85
C SER A 71 -0.97 11.57 6.32
N GLU A 72 -2.09 10.94 6.66
CA GLU A 72 -2.42 10.49 8.01
C GLU A 72 -2.16 8.99 8.22
N ALA A 73 -1.77 8.26 7.18
CA ALA A 73 -1.56 6.82 7.26
C ALA A 73 -0.20 6.48 7.91
N ASN A 74 -0.22 5.46 8.76
CA ASN A 74 0.97 4.76 9.23
C ASN A 74 1.48 3.79 8.17
N ILE A 75 0.56 3.00 7.59
CA ILE A 75 0.87 2.06 6.52
C ILE A 75 -0.10 2.29 5.37
N TYR A 76 0.43 2.45 4.16
CA TYR A 76 -0.37 2.54 2.94
C TYR A 76 -0.13 1.30 2.07
N ILE A 77 -1.20 0.53 1.86
CA ILE A 77 -1.21 -0.69 1.05
C ILE A 77 -1.91 -0.39 -0.26
N THR A 78 -1.25 -0.66 -1.38
CA THR A 78 -1.78 -0.34 -2.71
C THR A 78 -1.27 -1.32 -3.75
N ALA A 79 -1.86 -1.28 -4.95
CA ALA A 79 -1.33 -1.98 -6.11
C ALA A 79 -0.45 -1.04 -6.94
N ASP A 80 0.55 -1.61 -7.60
CA ASP A 80 1.45 -0.90 -8.51
C ASP A 80 0.68 -0.27 -9.69
N GLY A 81 1.00 1.01 -9.98
CA GLY A 81 0.31 1.86 -10.95
C GLY A 81 -0.20 3.18 -10.33
N GLY A 82 -1.13 3.87 -10.99
CA GLY A 82 -1.50 5.25 -10.59
C GLY A 82 -1.96 5.47 -9.15
N GLY A 83 -2.35 4.42 -8.42
CA GLY A 83 -2.72 4.51 -7.00
C GLY A 83 -1.52 4.45 -6.05
N SER A 84 -0.36 3.98 -6.50
CA SER A 84 0.87 3.96 -5.70
C SER A 84 1.45 5.38 -5.57
N VAL A 85 1.31 6.20 -6.60
CA VAL A 85 1.78 7.60 -6.63
C VAL A 85 1.32 8.41 -5.41
N SER A 86 0.08 8.23 -4.93
CA SER A 86 -0.41 8.92 -3.72
C SER A 86 0.43 8.60 -2.47
N GLY A 87 1.16 7.49 -2.46
CA GLY A 87 2.10 7.12 -1.41
C GLY A 87 3.21 8.15 -1.16
N MET A 88 3.54 9.00 -2.16
CA MET A 88 4.51 10.10 -1.99
C MET A 88 4.13 11.10 -0.88
N PHE A 89 2.86 11.10 -0.47
CA PHE A 89 2.32 11.99 0.54
C PHE A 89 2.32 11.39 1.96
N LEU A 90 2.83 10.17 2.11
CA LEU A 90 3.01 9.56 3.43
C LEU A 90 3.89 10.42 4.35
N PRO A 91 3.62 10.43 5.66
CA PRO A 91 4.45 11.15 6.61
C PRO A 91 5.81 10.46 6.78
N ALA A 92 6.80 11.22 7.25
CA ALA A 92 8.11 10.65 7.56
C ALA A 92 8.01 9.56 8.64
N GLY A 93 8.65 8.42 8.39
CA GLY A 93 8.63 7.24 9.25
C GLY A 93 7.47 6.27 8.96
N ALA A 94 6.56 6.60 8.04
CA ALA A 94 5.52 5.68 7.59
C ALA A 94 6.02 4.64 6.58
N SER A 95 5.14 3.68 6.28
CA SER A 95 5.48 2.54 5.43
C SER A 95 4.50 2.36 4.29
N MET A 96 5.01 1.89 3.16
CA MET A 96 4.24 1.62 1.97
C MET A 96 4.39 0.16 1.58
N ILE A 97 3.29 -0.53 1.32
CA ILE A 97 3.28 -1.91 0.83
C ILE A 97 2.66 -1.90 -0.57
N VAL A 98 3.50 -2.13 -1.58
CA VAL A 98 3.13 -2.07 -2.99
C VAL A 98 3.00 -3.46 -3.56
N TYR A 99 1.81 -3.80 -4.02
CA TYR A 99 1.56 -5.06 -4.68
C TYR A 99 1.79 -4.97 -6.19
N TYR A 100 2.70 -5.77 -6.73
CA TYR A 100 3.11 -5.69 -8.13
C TYR A 100 2.85 -6.98 -8.90
N ASN A 101 2.70 -6.89 -10.22
CA ASN A 101 2.50 -8.06 -11.07
C ASN A 101 3.87 -8.68 -11.43
N ASP A 102 4.17 -9.85 -10.87
CA ASP A 102 5.45 -10.57 -11.00
C ASP A 102 5.77 -11.05 -12.42
N VAL A 103 4.77 -11.09 -13.31
CA VAL A 103 4.91 -11.48 -14.72
C VAL A 103 4.30 -10.44 -15.69
N GLY A 104 4.02 -9.25 -15.20
CA GLY A 104 3.30 -8.19 -15.92
C GLY A 104 4.14 -7.30 -16.82
N GLY A 105 5.47 -7.49 -16.83
CA GLY A 105 6.41 -6.63 -17.51
C GLY A 105 6.16 -6.53 -19.01
N LEU A 106 6.28 -5.31 -19.54
CA LEU A 106 6.12 -4.99 -20.96
C LEU A 106 7.41 -4.37 -21.50
N ARG A 107 7.83 -4.79 -22.69
CA ARG A 107 8.89 -4.14 -23.47
C ARG A 107 8.36 -3.85 -24.87
N ARG A 108 8.31 -2.57 -25.26
CA ARG A 108 7.71 -2.13 -26.54
C ARG A 108 6.30 -2.69 -26.75
N ASN A 109 5.43 -2.57 -25.74
CA ASN A 109 4.06 -3.10 -25.71
C ASN A 109 3.93 -4.63 -25.90
N ARG A 110 5.00 -5.40 -25.69
CA ARG A 110 4.98 -6.86 -25.70
C ARG A 110 5.29 -7.41 -24.32
N GLN A 111 4.55 -8.43 -23.90
CA GLN A 111 4.78 -9.10 -22.62
C GLN A 111 6.13 -9.79 -22.62
N VAL A 112 6.93 -9.53 -21.59
CA VAL A 112 8.27 -10.14 -21.37
C VAL A 112 8.33 -11.04 -20.15
N TYR A 113 7.20 -11.22 -19.44
CA TYR A 113 7.06 -12.10 -18.28
C TYR A 113 8.04 -11.81 -17.12
N THR A 114 8.55 -10.58 -17.05
CA THR A 114 9.31 -10.06 -15.90
C THR A 114 8.35 -9.33 -14.96
N PRO A 115 8.78 -8.98 -13.73
CA PRO A 115 8.02 -8.09 -12.87
C PRO A 115 7.68 -6.76 -13.55
N ALA A 116 6.42 -6.32 -13.43
CA ALA A 116 6.03 -4.95 -13.66
C ALA A 116 6.13 -4.22 -12.31
N MET A 117 7.18 -3.44 -12.14
CA MET A 117 7.43 -2.61 -10.96
C MET A 117 7.52 -1.15 -11.43
N LEU A 118 6.36 -0.59 -11.76
CA LEU A 118 6.27 0.82 -12.17
C LEU A 118 6.69 1.71 -11.01
N ASP A 119 7.36 2.82 -11.31
CA ASP A 119 7.80 3.80 -10.32
C ASP A 119 8.68 3.21 -9.18
N TRP A 120 9.30 2.05 -9.41
CA TRP A 120 10.15 1.37 -8.43
C TRP A 120 11.29 2.27 -7.95
N ASP A 121 11.99 2.87 -8.89
CA ASP A 121 13.06 3.82 -8.65
C ASP A 121 12.57 5.00 -7.81
N THR A 122 11.40 5.54 -8.15
CA THR A 122 10.83 6.71 -7.46
C THR A 122 10.51 6.39 -6.01
N HIS A 123 9.74 5.32 -5.76
CA HIS A 123 9.33 4.98 -4.39
C HIS A 123 10.52 4.60 -3.50
N ASN A 124 11.48 3.84 -4.01
CA ASN A 124 12.65 3.44 -3.22
C ASN A 124 13.64 4.60 -2.96
N ASN A 125 13.53 5.71 -3.68
CA ASN A 125 14.30 6.93 -3.40
C ASN A 125 13.61 7.88 -2.41
N PHE A 126 12.39 7.56 -1.95
CA PHE A 126 11.75 8.31 -0.87
C PHE A 126 12.29 7.89 0.49
N SER A 127 13.46 8.44 0.86
CA SER A 127 14.17 8.11 2.11
C SER A 127 13.40 8.33 3.40
N HIS A 128 12.31 9.08 3.36
CA HIS A 128 11.46 9.35 4.52
C HIS A 128 10.44 8.23 4.79
N MET A 129 10.27 7.25 3.90
CA MET A 129 9.34 6.14 4.06
C MET A 129 10.04 4.79 3.87
N ARG A 130 9.46 3.74 4.46
CA ARG A 130 9.90 2.34 4.23
C ARG A 130 9.00 1.69 3.19
N VAL A 131 9.57 1.25 2.07
CA VAL A 131 8.79 0.69 0.95
C VAL A 131 9.02 -0.81 0.85
N HIS A 132 7.92 -1.57 0.80
CA HIS A 132 7.89 -3.02 0.70
C HIS A 132 7.15 -3.45 -0.55
N TRP A 133 7.71 -4.41 -1.29
CA TRP A 133 7.15 -4.85 -2.56
C TRP A 133 6.67 -6.30 -2.47
N PHE A 134 5.37 -6.48 -2.71
CA PHE A 134 4.69 -7.75 -2.53
C PHE A 134 4.18 -8.30 -3.88
N PRO A 135 4.56 -9.52 -4.30
CA PRO A 135 4.07 -10.05 -5.56
C PRO A 135 2.57 -10.37 -5.49
N LEU A 136 1.83 -10.05 -6.54
CA LEU A 136 0.44 -10.51 -6.73
C LEU A 136 0.35 -12.03 -6.93
N GLY A 137 1.44 -12.65 -7.39
CA GLY A 137 1.52 -14.06 -7.78
C GLY A 137 0.92 -14.31 -9.18
N LYS A 138 1.43 -15.36 -9.83
CA LYS A 138 1.08 -15.71 -11.21
C LYS A 138 -0.43 -15.86 -11.43
N ARG A 139 -0.95 -15.12 -12.40
CA ARG A 139 -2.25 -15.39 -13.03
C ARG A 139 -2.06 -16.28 -14.26
N ARG A 140 -1.51 -17.49 -14.09
CA ARG A 140 -1.47 -18.49 -15.19
C ARG A 140 -2.71 -19.37 -15.07
N GLY A 141 -3.70 -19.14 -15.94
CA GLY A 141 -4.83 -20.05 -16.20
C GLY A 141 -5.64 -20.47 -14.97
N ARG A 142 -6.68 -19.68 -14.62
CA ARG A 142 -7.85 -20.11 -13.81
C ARG A 142 -7.61 -20.85 -12.47
N SER A 143 -6.42 -20.78 -11.87
CA SER A 143 -6.20 -21.28 -10.51
C SER A 143 -5.71 -20.15 -9.60
N ALA A 144 -6.13 -20.21 -8.33
CA ALA A 144 -6.15 -19.11 -7.37
C ALA A 144 -4.81 -18.37 -7.21
N SER A 145 -4.91 -17.05 -7.04
CA SER A 145 -3.84 -16.13 -6.68
C SER A 145 -3.01 -16.65 -5.50
N ASN A 146 -1.70 -16.84 -5.67
CA ASN A 146 -0.78 -17.09 -4.54
C ASN A 146 -0.90 -16.02 -3.45
N ARG A 147 -1.29 -14.80 -3.82
CA ARG A 147 -1.57 -13.68 -2.92
C ARG A 147 -2.58 -13.98 -1.80
N ASP A 148 -3.54 -14.87 -2.03
CA ASP A 148 -4.56 -15.23 -1.03
C ASP A 148 -4.23 -16.55 -0.31
N SER A 149 -3.05 -17.13 -0.61
CA SER A 149 -2.54 -18.26 0.15
C SER A 149 -2.36 -17.85 1.61
N GLU A 150 -2.60 -18.79 2.51
CA GLU A 150 -2.38 -18.63 3.94
C GLU A 150 -0.96 -18.11 4.25
N SER A 151 0.05 -18.63 3.55
CA SER A 151 1.43 -18.17 3.67
C SER A 151 1.62 -16.69 3.27
N SER A 152 0.95 -16.23 2.21
CA SER A 152 1.04 -14.82 1.78
C SER A 152 0.32 -13.89 2.76
N LEU A 153 -0.83 -14.30 3.28
CA LEU A 153 -1.55 -13.53 4.31
C LEU A 153 -0.79 -13.47 5.63
N ALA A 154 -0.20 -14.59 6.06
CA ALA A 154 0.66 -14.64 7.25
C ALA A 154 1.88 -13.73 7.10
N THR A 155 2.53 -13.74 5.93
CA THR A 155 3.65 -12.85 5.63
C THR A 155 3.22 -11.38 5.68
N LEU A 156 2.05 -11.03 5.13
CA LEU A 156 1.50 -9.67 5.22
C LEU A 156 1.28 -9.24 6.68
N ILE A 157 0.66 -10.10 7.50
CA ILE A 157 0.41 -9.82 8.91
C ILE A 157 1.73 -9.61 9.66
N ALA A 158 2.71 -10.50 9.44
CA ALA A 158 4.02 -10.40 10.08
C ALA A 158 4.75 -9.09 9.70
N LEU A 159 4.69 -8.71 8.41
CA LEU A 159 5.25 -7.45 7.94
C LEU A 159 4.56 -6.24 8.58
N VAL A 160 3.23 -6.21 8.60
CA VAL A 160 2.47 -5.12 9.24
C VAL A 160 2.81 -5.03 10.72
N LYS A 161 2.84 -6.16 11.43
CA LYS A 161 3.22 -6.20 12.86
C LYS A 161 4.61 -5.60 13.09
N HIS A 162 5.60 -6.03 12.30
CA HIS A 162 6.96 -5.52 12.38
C HIS A 162 7.04 -3.99 12.15
N GLU A 163 6.31 -3.49 11.15
CA GLU A 163 6.29 -2.06 10.85
C GLU A 163 5.66 -1.23 11.98
N LEU A 164 4.58 -1.72 12.59
CA LEU A 164 3.95 -1.06 13.73
C LEU A 164 4.87 -1.07 14.97
N GLU A 165 5.58 -2.17 15.22
CA GLU A 165 6.58 -2.25 16.29
C GLU A 165 7.67 -1.19 16.10
N LEU A 166 8.24 -1.08 14.89
CA LEU A 166 9.25 -0.05 14.58
C LEU A 166 8.71 1.38 14.79
N MET A 167 7.46 1.65 14.42
CA MET A 167 6.83 2.96 14.64
C MET A 167 6.61 3.26 16.12
N SER A 168 6.32 2.26 16.94
CA SER A 168 6.12 2.42 18.38
C SER A 168 7.41 2.71 19.17
N MET A 169 8.58 2.37 18.61
CA MET A 169 9.88 2.57 19.24
C MET A 169 10.49 3.95 19.01
N ASN A 170 9.94 4.72 18.05
CA ASN A 170 10.39 6.07 17.70
C ASN A 170 9.53 7.14 18.39
#